data_AF-A0A0F4KQL8-F1
#
_entry.id   AF-A0A0F4KQL8-F1
#
_cell.length_a   1.000
_cell.length_b   1.000
_cell.length_c   1.000
_cell.angle_alpha   90.00
_cell.angle_beta   90.00
_cell.angle_gamma   90.00
#
_symmetry.space_group_name_H-M   'P 1'
#
loop_
_entity.id
_entity.type
_entity.pdbx_description
1 polymer ?
#
loop_
_entity_poly.entity_id
_entity_poly.type
_entity_poly.pdbx_seq_one_letter_code
_entity_poly.pdbx_strand_id
1 'polypeptide(L)'
;MAEVKLDPKQIVEKRFRTTIKGYNAKEVDSFLDEIIQDYEAYTKIIADLKSENKRLIEQIDNNSGVHQSQSSDKPETNSKPVNTTMDNSAPGTTYYDILKRLSNLERHVFGQSASSESNNHYAHRQPIVNSSEQLSDN
;
A
#
# COMPACT_ATOMS: atom_id res chain seq x y z
N MET A 1 2.98 -16.42 -3.43
CA MET A 1 3.03 -15.92 -4.82
C MET A 1 3.37 -17.10 -5.71
N ALA A 2 2.82 -17.15 -6.93
CA ALA A 2 3.17 -18.20 -7.88
C ALA A 2 4.63 -18.02 -8.34
N GLU A 3 5.38 -19.10 -8.38
CA GLU A 3 6.76 -19.12 -8.87
C GLU A 3 6.78 -19.19 -10.39
N VAL A 4 7.59 -18.32 -11.03
CA VAL A 4 7.78 -18.31 -12.48
C VAL A 4 8.73 -19.45 -12.85
N LYS A 5 8.26 -20.40 -13.67
CA LYS A 5 8.98 -21.65 -13.97
C LYS A 5 9.90 -21.59 -15.19
N LEU A 6 9.69 -20.62 -16.07
CA LEU A 6 10.39 -20.50 -17.35
C LEU A 6 10.87 -19.06 -17.53
N ASP A 7 12.06 -18.91 -18.09
CA ASP A 7 12.56 -17.64 -18.60
C ASP A 7 12.50 -17.61 -20.16
N PRO A 8 12.56 -16.42 -20.80
CA PRO A 8 12.52 -16.31 -22.26
C PRO A 8 13.56 -17.17 -22.96
N LYS A 9 14.78 -17.24 -22.41
CA LYS A 9 15.90 -17.98 -22.97
C LYS A 9 15.64 -19.48 -22.97
N GLN A 10 15.08 -20.01 -21.89
CA GLN A 10 14.69 -21.40 -21.74
C GLN A 10 13.59 -21.78 -22.74
N ILE A 11 12.71 -20.86 -23.10
CA ILE A 11 11.69 -21.07 -24.14
C ILE A 11 12.38 -21.17 -25.52
N VAL A 12 13.30 -20.27 -25.85
CA VAL A 12 14.08 -20.29 -27.12
C VAL A 12 14.92 -21.56 -27.26
N GLU A 13 15.57 -21.98 -26.17
CA GLU A 13 16.45 -23.15 -26.15
C GLU A 13 15.68 -24.48 -26.06
N LYS A 14 14.35 -24.43 -25.85
CA LYS A 14 13.54 -25.62 -25.73
C LYS A 14 13.58 -26.43 -27.03
N ARG A 15 13.79 -27.74 -26.89
CA ARG A 15 13.68 -28.70 -27.99
C ARG A 15 12.59 -29.72 -27.68
N PHE A 16 11.61 -29.82 -28.57
CA PHE A 16 10.52 -30.78 -28.46
C PHE A 16 10.89 -32.07 -29.21
N ARG A 17 10.42 -33.21 -28.70
CA ARG A 17 10.52 -34.48 -29.41
C ARG A 17 9.51 -34.47 -30.56
N THR A 18 9.95 -34.87 -31.75
CA THR A 18 9.06 -34.98 -32.92
C THR A 18 8.41 -36.36 -32.97
N THR A 19 7.11 -36.39 -33.28
CA THR A 19 6.32 -37.62 -33.44
C THR A 19 5.58 -37.59 -34.79
N ILE A 20 5.25 -38.77 -35.35
CA ILE A 20 4.59 -38.91 -36.67
C ILE A 20 3.26 -38.15 -36.73
N LYS A 21 2.53 -38.09 -35.61
CA LYS A 21 1.40 -37.19 -35.41
C LYS A 21 1.76 -36.19 -34.33
N GLY A 22 1.89 -34.93 -34.70
CA GLY A 22 2.27 -33.84 -33.81
C GLY A 22 1.94 -32.50 -34.43
N TYR A 23 2.13 -31.43 -33.65
CA TYR A 23 1.95 -30.07 -34.14
C TYR A 23 3.00 -29.71 -35.19
N ASN A 24 2.66 -28.78 -36.08
CA ASN A 24 3.59 -28.25 -37.06
C ASN A 24 4.67 -27.43 -36.32
N ALA A 25 5.93 -27.80 -36.49
CA ALA A 25 7.04 -27.13 -35.82
C ALA A 25 7.06 -25.63 -36.08
N LYS A 26 6.79 -25.18 -37.32
CA LYS A 26 6.82 -23.75 -37.67
C LYS A 26 5.71 -22.95 -36.99
N GLU A 27 4.52 -23.54 -36.84
CA GLU A 27 3.40 -22.88 -36.16
C GLU A 27 3.67 -22.79 -34.66
N VAL A 28 4.23 -23.86 -34.07
CA VAL A 28 4.67 -23.85 -32.67
C VAL A 28 5.75 -22.81 -32.45
N ASP A 29 6.78 -22.77 -33.30
CA ASP A 29 7.88 -21.80 -33.17
C ASP A 29 7.35 -20.36 -33.28
N SER A 30 6.48 -20.06 -34.24
CA SER A 30 5.87 -18.73 -34.39
C SER A 30 5.06 -18.33 -33.14
N PHE A 31 4.32 -19.28 -32.57
CA PHE A 31 3.57 -19.04 -31.33
C PHE A 31 4.49 -18.87 -30.12
N LEU A 32 5.60 -19.60 -30.05
CA LEU A 32 6.59 -19.44 -28.98
C LEU A 32 7.30 -18.08 -29.09
N ASP A 33 7.53 -17.55 -30.29
CA ASP A 33 8.07 -16.20 -30.49
C ASP A 33 7.15 -15.11 -29.91
N GLU A 34 5.83 -15.27 -30.03
CA GLU A 34 4.85 -14.38 -29.39
C GLU A 34 4.90 -14.49 -27.87
N ILE A 35 4.94 -15.71 -27.33
CA ILE A 35 5.07 -15.94 -25.87
C ILE A 35 6.37 -15.35 -25.33
N ILE A 36 7.48 -15.47 -26.06
CA ILE A 36 8.77 -14.90 -25.66
C ILE A 36 8.66 -13.38 -25.55
N GLN A 37 8.05 -12.72 -26.55
CA GLN A 37 7.82 -11.27 -26.52
C GLN A 37 6.98 -10.86 -25.30
N ASP A 38 5.92 -11.60 -25.00
CA ASP A 38 5.09 -11.34 -23.83
C ASP A 38 5.87 -11.49 -22.52
N TYR A 39 6.69 -12.53 -22.38
CA TYR A 39 7.54 -12.72 -21.18
C TYR A 39 8.52 -11.56 -20.99
N GLU A 40 9.13 -11.08 -22.08
CA GLU A 40 10.02 -9.91 -22.04
C GLU A 40 9.25 -8.64 -21.65
N ALA A 41 8.06 -8.43 -22.22
CA ALA A 41 7.19 -7.31 -21.90
C ALA A 41 6.77 -7.33 -20.42
N TYR A 42 6.34 -8.48 -19.89
CA TYR A 42 6.00 -8.63 -18.47
C TYR A 42 7.21 -8.39 -17.56
N THR A 43 8.38 -8.88 -17.95
CA THR A 43 9.62 -8.64 -17.19
C THR A 43 9.92 -7.14 -17.09
N LYS A 44 9.77 -6.41 -18.20
CA LYS A 44 9.92 -4.95 -18.22
C LYS A 44 8.89 -4.25 -17.35
N ILE A 45 7.60 -4.59 -17.47
CA ILE A 45 6.52 -3.98 -16.68
C ILE A 45 6.75 -4.20 -15.18
N ILE A 46 7.14 -5.41 -14.78
CA ILE A 46 7.42 -5.73 -13.37
C ILE A 46 8.63 -4.93 -12.87
N ALA A 47 9.67 -4.78 -13.69
CA ALA A 47 10.84 -3.97 -13.34
C ALA A 47 10.47 -2.48 -13.16
N ASP A 48 9.69 -1.93 -14.09
CA ASP A 48 9.20 -0.55 -14.05
C ASP A 48 8.35 -0.32 -12.79
N LEU A 49 7.40 -1.23 -12.48
CA LEU A 49 6.56 -1.15 -11.28
C LEU A 49 7.36 -1.27 -9.97
N LYS A 50 8.38 -2.13 -9.93
CA LYS A 50 9.27 -2.26 -8.76
C LYS A 50 10.09 -1.00 -8.56
N SER A 51 10.61 -0.41 -9.63
CA SER A 51 11.35 0.85 -9.60
C SER A 51 10.46 1.99 -9.10
N GLU A 52 9.23 2.09 -9.60
CA GLU A 52 8.29 3.13 -9.17
C GLU A 52 7.87 2.95 -7.70
N ASN A 53 7.55 1.72 -7.27
CA ASN A 53 7.29 1.45 -5.86
C ASN A 53 8.47 1.85 -4.97
N LYS A 54 9.69 1.52 -5.37
CA LYS A 54 10.89 1.92 -4.64
C LYS A 54 10.99 3.45 -4.54
N ARG A 55 10.81 4.16 -5.65
CA ARG A 55 10.83 5.63 -5.70
C ARG A 55 9.76 6.24 -4.78
N LEU A 56 8.55 5.69 -4.77
CA LEU A 56 7.45 6.17 -3.93
C LEU A 56 7.74 5.93 -2.44
N ILE A 57 8.29 4.78 -2.07
CA ILE A 57 8.71 4.48 -0.69
C ILE A 57 9.78 5.48 -0.25
N GLU A 58 10.80 5.72 -1.07
CA GLU A 58 11.86 6.71 -0.77
C GLU A 58 11.29 8.13 -0.61
N GLN A 59 10.29 8.52 -1.41
CA GLN A 59 9.62 9.82 -1.25
C GLN A 59 8.84 9.92 0.06
N ILE A 60 8.16 8.85 0.47
CA ILE A 60 7.45 8.79 1.75
C ILE A 60 8.46 8.91 2.90
N ASP A 61 9.57 8.17 2.86
CA ASP A 61 10.59 8.20 3.90
C ASP A 61 11.25 9.58 4.03
N ASN A 62 11.60 10.21 2.90
CA ASN A 62 12.16 11.56 2.87
C ASN A 62 11.18 12.63 3.39
N ASN A 63 9.88 12.49 3.09
CA ASN A 63 8.85 13.39 3.62
C ASN A 63 8.51 13.11 5.10
N SER A 64 8.68 11.87 5.56
CA SER A 64 8.46 11.46 6.96
C SER A 64 9.64 11.81 7.87
N GLY A 65 10.84 11.96 7.30
CA GLY A 65 12.09 12.30 8.00
C GLY A 65 12.23 13.75 8.49
N VAL A 66 11.25 14.64 8.24
CA VAL A 66 11.30 16.06 8.69
C VAL A 66 10.60 16.29 10.04
N HIS A 67 10.09 15.24 10.69
CA HIS A 67 9.53 15.32 12.06
C HIS A 67 10.44 14.67 13.10
N GLN A 68 11.74 14.96 13.06
CA GLN A 68 12.62 14.70 14.21
C GLN A 68 13.66 15.82 14.39
N SER A 69 13.21 17.07 14.42
CA SER A 69 13.95 18.18 15.02
C SER A 69 12.98 19.34 15.26
N GLN A 70 12.38 19.38 16.46
CA GLN A 70 12.30 20.58 17.31
C GLN A 70 11.32 20.33 18.45
N SER A 71 11.88 19.77 19.52
CA SER A 71 11.41 20.06 20.87
C SER A 71 11.71 21.53 21.22
N SER A 72 10.74 22.10 21.95
CA SER A 72 10.89 23.15 22.98
C SER A 72 10.58 24.62 22.63
N ASP A 73 9.63 25.14 23.40
CA ASP A 73 9.44 26.53 23.87
C ASP A 73 8.76 27.59 22.99
N LYS A 74 7.45 27.78 23.24
CA LYS A 74 6.85 28.98 23.90
C LYS A 74 5.46 29.34 23.30
N PRO A 75 4.43 29.65 24.11
CA PRO A 75 3.11 30.02 23.62
C PRO A 75 2.98 31.55 23.53
N GLU A 76 2.66 32.10 22.37
CA GLU A 76 2.09 33.46 22.29
C GLU A 76 0.95 33.55 21.28
N THR A 77 -0.11 34.17 21.78
CA THR A 77 -1.42 34.47 21.23
C THR A 77 -1.37 35.47 20.07
N ASN A 78 -2.07 35.23 18.97
CA ASN A 78 -3.10 36.16 18.48
C ASN A 78 -3.78 35.70 17.19
N SER A 79 -5.09 35.92 17.18
CA SER A 79 -6.07 35.65 16.14
C SER A 79 -5.83 36.38 14.82
N LYS A 80 -6.13 35.72 13.69
CA LYS A 80 -7.06 36.21 12.63
C LYS A 80 -7.22 35.18 11.48
N PRO A 81 -8.44 34.92 10.98
CA PRO A 81 -8.70 34.08 9.81
C PRO A 81 -8.85 34.93 8.54
N VAL A 82 -8.29 34.50 7.41
CA VAL A 82 -8.48 34.96 6.00
C VAL A 82 -7.28 34.38 5.21
N ASN A 83 -7.35 33.75 4.04
CA ASN A 83 -8.40 33.48 3.06
C ASN A 83 -8.06 32.16 2.35
N THR A 84 -9.10 31.46 1.88
CA THR A 84 -9.00 30.42 0.87
C THR A 84 -8.58 31.02 -0.47
N THR A 85 -7.43 30.63 -1.01
CA THR A 85 -7.16 30.66 -2.46
C THR A 85 -6.59 29.32 -2.87
N MET A 86 -7.32 28.66 -3.77
CA MET A 86 -6.92 27.42 -4.43
C MET A 86 -5.67 27.64 -5.30
N ASP A 87 -4.74 26.70 -5.25
CA ASP A 87 -3.81 26.43 -6.35
C ASP A 87 -3.76 24.92 -6.60
N ASN A 88 -4.00 24.54 -7.84
CA ASN A 88 -3.94 23.20 -8.37
C ASN A 88 -2.47 22.80 -8.52
N SER A 89 -1.95 21.91 -7.68
CA SER A 89 -0.74 21.15 -8.02
C SER A 89 -0.59 19.86 -7.20
N ALA A 90 -0.65 18.75 -7.94
CA ALA A 90 -0.36 17.35 -7.58
C ALA A 90 -1.38 16.59 -6.71
N PRO A 91 -1.88 15.41 -7.14
CA PRO A 91 -2.81 14.58 -6.35
C PRO A 91 -2.24 14.06 -5.02
N GLY A 92 -0.92 14.18 -4.79
CA GLY A 92 -0.25 13.84 -3.53
C GLY A 92 -0.37 14.89 -2.43
N THR A 93 -0.50 16.18 -2.77
CA THR A 93 -0.65 17.26 -1.77
C THR A 93 -2.04 17.21 -1.13
N THR A 94 -3.07 16.89 -1.91
CA THR A 94 -4.44 16.73 -1.41
C THR A 94 -4.57 15.58 -0.41
N TYR A 95 -3.90 14.44 -0.63
CA TYR A 95 -3.94 13.32 0.33
C TYR A 95 -3.33 13.73 1.68
N TYR A 96 -2.22 14.46 1.66
CA TYR A 96 -1.59 14.99 2.87
C TYR A 96 -2.47 16.01 3.59
N ASP A 97 -3.09 16.94 2.86
CA ASP A 97 -3.98 17.96 3.43
C ASP A 97 -5.24 17.34 4.05
N ILE A 98 -5.79 16.30 3.41
CA ILE A 98 -6.91 15.50 3.95
C ILE A 98 -6.49 14.84 5.25
N LEU A 99 -5.36 14.13 5.29
CA LEU A 99 -4.89 13.46 6.51
C LEU A 99 -4.59 14.45 7.64
N LYS A 100 -3.96 15.58 7.33
CA LYS A 100 -3.68 16.65 8.31
C LYS A 100 -4.97 17.24 8.86
N ARG A 101 -5.98 17.44 8.02
CA ARG A 101 -7.31 17.92 8.43
C ARG A 101 -8.03 16.88 9.29
N LEU A 102 -7.98 15.60 8.94
CA LEU A 102 -8.54 14.51 9.75
C LEU A 102 -7.86 14.43 11.12
N SER A 103 -6.53 14.44 11.18
CA SER A 103 -5.77 14.40 12.43
C SER A 103 -6.08 15.61 13.33
N ASN A 104 -6.19 16.81 12.76
CA ASN A 104 -6.63 17.99 13.49
C ASN A 104 -8.06 17.85 14.02
N LEU A 105 -8.96 17.24 13.23
CA LEU A 105 -10.33 16.98 13.60
C LEU A 105 -10.40 15.97 14.75
N GLU A 106 -9.65 14.87 14.69
CA GLU A 106 -9.54 13.87 15.76
C GLU A 106 -9.00 14.49 17.05
N ARG A 107 -7.93 15.30 16.96
CA ARG A 107 -7.39 15.99 18.13
C ARG A 107 -8.39 16.98 18.72
N HIS A 108 -9.17 17.66 17.89
CA HIS A 108 -10.16 18.62 18.38
C HIS A 108 -11.38 17.94 19.00
N VAL A 109 -11.85 16.84 18.40
CA VAL A 109 -13.02 16.06 18.83
C VAL A 109 -12.70 15.20 20.06
N PHE A 110 -11.52 14.60 20.13
CA PHE A 110 -11.12 13.67 21.20
C PHE A 110 -10.16 14.28 22.23
N GLY A 111 -9.39 15.31 21.86
CA GLY A 111 -8.41 15.94 22.75
C GLY A 111 -9.01 16.92 23.77
N GLN A 112 -10.24 17.38 23.58
CA GLN A 112 -10.96 18.22 24.55
C GLN A 112 -11.77 17.43 25.58
N SER A 113 -11.89 16.10 25.43
CA SER A 113 -12.56 15.23 26.42
C SER A 113 -11.59 14.54 27.38
N ALA A 114 -10.27 14.68 27.20
CA ALA A 114 -9.27 14.01 28.03
C ALA A 114 -8.65 14.88 29.14
N SER A 115 -8.90 16.20 29.15
CA SER A 115 -8.30 17.12 30.14
C SER A 115 -9.25 17.55 31.27
N SER A 116 -10.47 17.02 31.30
CA SER A 116 -11.49 17.41 32.28
C SER A 116 -12.20 16.18 32.83
N GLU A 117 -11.51 15.31 33.56
CA GLU A 117 -12.09 14.50 34.65
C GLU A 117 -11.05 13.51 35.21
N SER A 118 -10.29 13.98 36.18
CA SER A 118 -9.75 13.10 37.22
C SER A 118 -10.69 13.16 38.43
N ASN A 119 -11.60 12.19 38.58
CA ASN A 119 -11.93 11.67 39.91
C ASN A 119 -12.71 10.33 39.88
N ASN A 120 -12.21 9.38 40.67
CA ASN A 120 -12.70 8.04 40.98
C ASN A 120 -14.22 7.74 40.78
N HIS A 121 -14.51 6.66 40.05
CA HIS A 121 -15.57 5.72 40.46
C HIS A 121 -15.26 4.27 40.00
N TYR A 122 -15.46 3.34 40.93
CA TYR A 122 -15.13 1.92 40.83
C TYR A 122 -16.03 1.11 39.87
N ALA A 123 -15.39 0.12 39.25
CA ALA A 123 -15.85 -1.26 39.01
C ALA A 123 -16.86 -1.62 37.88
N HIS A 124 -16.54 -2.80 37.30
CA HIS A 124 -17.36 -3.76 36.56
C HIS A 124 -17.48 -3.64 35.02
N ARG A 125 -16.60 -4.37 34.32
CA ARG A 125 -17.00 -5.18 33.16
C ARG A 125 -16.26 -6.52 33.15
N GLN A 126 -17.04 -7.59 33.20
CA GLN A 126 -16.63 -8.99 33.13
C GLN A 126 -16.00 -9.33 31.76
N PRO A 127 -15.15 -10.37 31.68
CA PRO A 127 -14.72 -10.91 30.39
C PRO A 127 -15.92 -11.52 29.64
N ILE A 128 -16.07 -11.17 28.37
CA ILE A 128 -17.04 -11.78 27.46
C ILE A 128 -16.59 -13.23 27.23
N VAL A 129 -17.36 -14.19 27.74
CA VAL A 129 -17.26 -15.60 27.40
C VAL A 129 -17.99 -15.79 26.07
N ASN A 130 -17.28 -16.24 25.03
CA ASN A 130 -17.88 -16.61 23.75
C ASN A 130 -18.68 -17.91 23.93
N SER A 131 -20.00 -17.78 24.03
CA SER A 131 -20.94 -18.89 23.96
C SER A 131 -21.49 -18.99 22.53
N SER A 132 -20.88 -19.83 21.70
CA SER A 132 -21.52 -20.41 20.51
C SER A 132 -20.65 -21.52 19.94
N GLU A 133 -20.63 -22.68 20.61
CA GLU A 133 -20.46 -23.98 19.98
C GLU A 133 -20.88 -25.07 20.97
N GLN A 134 -22.19 -25.28 21.06
CA GLN A 134 -22.75 -26.57 21.44
C GLN A 134 -23.83 -26.95 20.44
N LEU A 135 -23.66 -28.15 19.89
CA LEU A 135 -24.61 -29.16 19.43
C LEU A 135 -24.05 -29.78 18.16
N SER A 136 -23.77 -31.07 18.04
CA SER A 136 -23.74 -32.21 18.96
C SER A 136 -23.33 -33.38 18.09
N ASP A 137 -22.46 -34.25 18.60
CA ASP A 137 -22.25 -35.58 18.03
C ASP A 137 -23.57 -36.33 17.89
N ASN A 138 -23.72 -37.02 16.77
CA ASN A 138 -24.17 -38.41 16.75
C ASN A 138 -23.53 -39.14 15.57
#